data_AF-A0A432SLP7-F1
#
_entry.id   AF-A0A432SLP7-F1
#
_cell.length_a   1.000
_cell.length_b   1.000
_cell.length_c   1.000
_cell.angle_alpha   90.00
_cell.angle_beta   90.00
_cell.angle_gamma   90.00
#
_symmetry.space_group_name_H-M   'P 1'
#
loop_
_entity.id
_entity.type
_entity.pdbx_description
1 polymer ?
#
loop_
_entity_poly.entity_id
_entity_poly.type
_entity_poly.pdbx_seq_one_letter_code
_entity_poly.pdbx_strand_id
1 'polypeptide(L)'
;MYKETNQRSIVKGISWRIVATTTTIIIVYVFFGRLDLAIAAGMIETVLKVGLYWIHERVWFKVHWGKKKIEPFNLWFTGLPLSGKTAIADAVYEELEKLHIPLERIDAKDIRDLIPDIGFTREDRNRHMHRIGFLIQKLQKNSISTVASFVSPYKESRKAIRDMVTNNIIVYIKADIETCKQRDYKGVYDKALKGELQNFSGINDVYEEPQHAEIIIDTDVTSVEEAAKTIVKYIRKHYVK
;
A
#
# COMPACT_ATOMS: atom_id res chain seq x y z
N MET A 1 6.79 -14.24 1.07
CA MET A 1 6.18 -14.35 2.43
C MET A 1 5.50 -15.70 2.58
N TYR A 2 5.91 -16.58 3.49
CA TYR A 2 5.18 -17.83 3.75
C TYR A 2 3.90 -17.51 4.54
N LYS A 3 2.73 -17.85 3.99
CA LYS A 3 1.45 -17.75 4.66
C LYS A 3 1.26 -18.99 5.54
N GLU A 4 1.13 -18.82 6.86
CA GLU A 4 0.61 -19.89 7.70
C GLU A 4 -0.80 -20.23 7.20
N THR A 5 -0.99 -21.45 6.70
CA THR A 5 -2.30 -21.92 6.26
C THR A 5 -3.02 -22.52 7.45
N ASN A 6 -4.34 -22.30 7.52
CA ASN A 6 -5.19 -22.85 8.59
C ASN A 6 -4.97 -24.37 8.76
N GLN A 7 -4.76 -25.09 7.66
CA GLN A 7 -4.44 -26.53 7.68
C GLN A 7 -3.11 -26.83 8.38
N ARG A 8 -2.04 -26.07 8.12
CA ARG A 8 -0.73 -26.29 8.77
C ARG A 8 -0.82 -26.05 10.27
N SER A 9 -1.52 -24.99 10.69
CA SER A 9 -1.68 -24.68 12.12
C SER A 9 -2.53 -25.73 12.83
N ILE A 10 -3.59 -26.23 12.19
CA ILE A 10 -4.42 -27.33 12.70
C ILE A 10 -3.59 -28.62 12.84
N VAL A 11 -2.81 -28.99 11.82
CA VAL A 11 -1.98 -30.21 11.85
C VAL A 11 -0.89 -30.13 12.93
N LYS A 12 -0.21 -28.99 13.07
CA LYS A 12 0.75 -28.76 14.16
C LYS A 12 0.11 -28.84 15.54
N GLY A 13 -1.12 -28.32 15.68
CA GLY A 13 -1.88 -28.38 16.92
C GLY A 13 -2.26 -29.82 17.28
N ILE A 14 -2.80 -30.58 16.33
CA ILE A 14 -3.20 -31.98 16.52
C ILE A 14 -1.98 -32.86 16.83
N SER A 15 -0.88 -32.72 16.09
CA SER A 15 0.31 -33.55 16.29
C SER A 15 0.93 -33.34 17.67
N TRP A 16 1.05 -32.09 18.13
CA TRP A 16 1.53 -31.80 19.47
C TRP A 16 0.59 -32.31 20.57
N ARG A 17 -0.73 -32.24 20.34
CA ARG A 17 -1.73 -32.74 21.30
C ARG A 17 -1.65 -34.24 21.48
N ILE A 18 -1.50 -35.01 20.41
CA ILE A 18 -1.33 -36.47 20.50
C ILE A 18 -0.11 -36.81 21.37
N VAL A 19 1.05 -36.19 21.10
CA VAL A 19 2.27 -36.42 21.88
C VAL A 19 2.11 -36.06 23.36
N ALA A 20 1.49 -34.90 23.65
CA ALA A 20 1.27 -34.44 25.01
C ALA A 20 0.32 -35.36 25.79
N THR A 21 -0.80 -35.76 25.18
CA THR A 21 -1.79 -36.63 25.82
C THR A 21 -1.25 -38.04 26.05
N THR A 22 -0.50 -38.61 25.09
CA THR A 22 0.16 -39.91 25.27
C THR A 22 1.15 -39.87 26.45
N THR A 23 1.88 -38.77 26.61
CA THR A 23 2.82 -38.59 27.72
C THR A 23 2.10 -38.56 29.07
N THR A 24 0.98 -37.84 29.19
CA THR A 24 0.18 -37.83 30.42
C THR A 24 -0.39 -39.21 30.74
N ILE A 25 -0.91 -39.93 29.74
CA ILE A 25 -1.44 -41.29 29.94
C ILE A 25 -0.33 -42.22 30.49
N ILE A 26 0.88 -42.16 29.92
CA ILE A 26 2.02 -42.96 30.38
C ILE A 26 2.39 -42.59 31.83
N ILE A 27 2.50 -41.30 32.15
CA ILE A 27 2.85 -40.85 33.51
C ILE A 27 1.80 -41.31 34.52
N VAL A 28 0.51 -41.07 34.25
CA VAL A 28 -0.57 -41.46 35.18
C VAL A 28 -0.62 -42.99 35.33
N TYR A 29 -0.39 -43.74 34.26
CA TYR A 29 -0.33 -45.20 34.34
C TYR A 29 0.84 -45.71 35.21
N VAL A 30 2.04 -45.13 35.05
CA VAL A 30 3.22 -45.49 35.85
C VAL A 30 3.02 -45.24 37.34
N PHE A 31 2.32 -44.16 37.72
CA PHE A 31 2.11 -43.81 39.13
C PHE A 31 0.97 -44.57 39.80
N PHE A 32 -0.11 -44.86 39.08
CA PHE A 32 -1.34 -45.41 39.67
C PHE A 32 -1.62 -46.87 39.27
N GLY A 33 -0.89 -47.45 38.31
CA GLY A 33 -1.05 -48.83 37.83
C GLY A 33 -2.39 -49.11 37.16
N ARG A 34 -3.20 -48.07 36.90
CA ARG A 34 -4.60 -48.15 36.48
C ARG A 34 -4.81 -47.46 35.14
N LEU A 35 -4.98 -48.26 34.10
CA LEU A 35 -5.10 -47.78 32.71
C LEU A 35 -6.39 -46.97 32.48
N ASP A 36 -7.47 -47.33 33.16
CA ASP A 36 -8.75 -46.64 33.12
C ASP A 36 -8.64 -45.18 33.62
N LEU A 37 -7.97 -44.98 34.76
CA LEU A 37 -7.71 -43.65 35.32
C LEU A 37 -6.78 -42.84 34.41
N ALA A 38 -5.77 -43.48 33.83
CA ALA A 38 -4.82 -42.83 32.93
C ALA A 38 -5.49 -42.32 31.64
N ILE A 39 -6.34 -43.14 31.01
CA ILE A 39 -7.08 -42.76 29.81
C ILE A 39 -8.08 -41.65 30.12
N ALA A 40 -8.84 -41.75 31.22
CA ALA A 40 -9.79 -40.72 31.62
C ALA A 40 -9.11 -39.37 31.87
N ALA A 41 -7.99 -39.37 32.59
CA ALA A 41 -7.19 -38.17 32.84
C ALA A 41 -6.68 -37.53 31.54
N GLY A 42 -6.12 -38.33 30.63
CA GLY A 42 -5.64 -37.85 29.33
C GLY A 42 -6.75 -37.27 28.45
N MET A 43 -7.94 -37.87 28.43
CA MET A 43 -9.09 -37.34 27.68
C MET A 43 -9.59 -36.00 28.26
N ILE A 44 -9.78 -35.92 29.57
CA ILE A 44 -10.22 -34.69 30.25
C ILE A 44 -9.21 -33.56 30.03
N GLU A 45 -7.91 -33.86 30.18
CA GLU A 45 -6.84 -32.90 29.94
C GLU A 45 -6.86 -32.38 28.49
N THR A 46 -7.06 -33.26 27.52
CA THR A 46 -7.12 -32.88 26.10
C THR A 46 -8.24 -31.90 25.84
N VAL A 47 -9.46 -32.22 26.29
CA VAL A 47 -10.65 -31.36 26.11
C VAL A 47 -10.43 -30.01 26.79
N LEU A 48 -9.97 -30.01 28.04
CA LEU A 48 -9.71 -28.78 28.79
C LEU A 48 -8.65 -27.91 28.11
N LYS A 49 -7.53 -28.50 27.67
CA LYS A 49 -6.46 -27.72 27.04
C LYS A 49 -6.85 -27.20 25.65
N VAL A 50 -7.70 -27.91 24.90
CA VAL A 50 -8.27 -27.39 23.65
C VAL A 50 -9.17 -26.18 23.94
N GLY A 51 -10.05 -26.30 24.94
CA GLY A 51 -10.90 -25.18 25.38
C GLY A 51 -10.07 -23.98 25.86
N LEU A 52 -9.07 -24.20 26.71
CA LEU A 52 -8.17 -23.15 27.20
C LEU A 52 -7.36 -22.51 26.06
N TYR A 53 -6.87 -23.29 25.10
CA TYR A 53 -6.17 -22.75 23.93
C TYR A 53 -7.10 -21.87 23.09
N TRP A 54 -8.33 -22.32 22.84
CA TRP A 54 -9.32 -21.52 22.11
C TRP A 54 -9.63 -20.20 22.83
N ILE A 55 -9.82 -20.22 24.15
CA ILE A 55 -10.00 -19.00 24.95
C ILE A 55 -8.75 -18.11 24.86
N HIS A 56 -7.57 -18.69 25.06
CA HIS A 56 -6.30 -17.98 25.00
C HIS A 56 -6.08 -17.31 23.64
N GLU A 57 -6.36 -18.00 22.53
CA GLU A 57 -6.29 -17.43 21.18
C GLU A 57 -7.27 -16.25 21.02
N ARG A 58 -8.51 -16.38 21.50
CA ARG A 58 -9.51 -15.29 21.46
C ARG A 58 -9.10 -14.07 22.29
N VAL A 59 -8.46 -14.30 23.43
CA VAL A 59 -7.88 -13.23 24.26
C VAL A 59 -6.69 -12.60 23.54
N TRP A 60 -5.77 -13.41 23.03
CA TRP A 60 -4.56 -12.94 22.34
C TRP A 60 -4.86 -12.18 21.05
N PHE A 61 -5.96 -12.51 20.36
CA PHE A 61 -6.42 -11.73 19.21
C PHE A 61 -6.76 -10.27 19.58
N LYS A 62 -7.27 -10.03 20.79
CA LYS A 62 -7.54 -8.68 21.33
C LYS A 62 -6.30 -8.00 21.90
N VAL A 63 -5.24 -8.75 22.18
CA VAL A 63 -3.97 -8.21 22.68
C VAL A 63 -3.12 -7.74 21.50
N HIS A 64 -2.85 -6.44 21.43
CA HIS A 64 -2.02 -5.83 20.39
C HIS A 64 -0.53 -5.75 20.76
N TRP A 65 -0.14 -6.26 21.93
CA TRP A 65 1.23 -6.24 22.42
C TRP A 65 2.18 -6.96 21.45
N GLY A 66 3.28 -6.29 21.08
CA GLY A 66 4.26 -6.80 20.11
C GLY A 66 3.93 -6.59 18.63
N LYS A 67 2.72 -6.13 18.26
CA LYS A 67 2.39 -5.76 16.88
C LYS A 67 2.87 -4.33 16.61
N LYS A 68 3.89 -4.17 15.75
CA LYS A 68 4.24 -2.85 15.18
C LYS A 68 3.35 -2.58 13.99
N LYS A 69 2.46 -1.60 14.11
CA LYS A 69 1.70 -1.08 12.97
C LYS A 69 2.65 -0.25 12.12
N ILE A 70 2.77 -0.57 10.84
CA ILE A 70 3.38 0.35 9.88
C ILE A 70 2.34 1.43 9.65
N GLU A 71 2.67 2.66 10.03
CA GLU A 71 1.81 3.81 9.72
C GLU A 71 1.76 3.97 8.20
N PRO A 72 0.55 3.97 7.59
CA PRO A 72 0.44 4.03 6.15
C PRO A 72 0.93 5.37 5.64
N PHE A 73 1.40 5.39 4.40
CA PHE A 73 1.86 6.58 3.71
C PHE A 73 1.26 6.69 2.32
N ASN A 74 1.32 7.88 1.74
CA ASN A 74 0.89 8.11 0.36
C ASN A 74 2.05 8.72 -0.44
N LEU A 75 2.57 7.98 -1.40
CA LEU A 75 3.47 8.51 -2.43
C LEU A 75 2.63 9.17 -3.53
N TRP A 76 2.63 10.49 -3.58
CA TRP A 76 1.86 11.28 -4.53
C TRP A 76 2.76 11.83 -5.64
N PHE A 77 2.74 11.18 -6.80
CA PHE A 77 3.47 11.60 -7.99
C PHE A 77 2.72 12.70 -8.72
N THR A 78 3.40 13.81 -8.98
CA THR A 78 2.92 14.98 -9.74
C THR A 78 3.95 15.40 -10.79
N GLY A 79 3.50 16.00 -11.90
CA GLY A 79 4.35 16.36 -13.03
C GLY A 79 3.55 16.52 -14.32
N LEU A 80 4.15 17.19 -15.31
CA LEU A 80 3.55 17.38 -16.65
C LEU A 80 3.16 16.05 -17.32
N PRO A 81 2.13 16.01 -18.19
CA PRO A 81 1.87 14.83 -19.03
C PRO A 81 3.17 14.32 -19.68
N LEU A 82 3.34 12.99 -19.80
CA LEU A 82 4.56 12.39 -20.37
C LEU A 82 5.90 12.70 -19.65
N SER A 83 5.88 13.29 -18.44
CA SER A 83 7.09 13.49 -17.62
C SER A 83 7.70 12.19 -17.07
N GLY A 84 7.11 11.02 -17.30
CA GLY A 84 7.60 9.73 -16.78
C GLY A 84 6.98 9.26 -15.45
N LYS A 85 5.99 9.98 -14.90
CA LYS A 85 5.29 9.63 -13.64
C LYS A 85 4.88 8.17 -13.53
N THR A 86 4.10 7.67 -14.48
CA THR A 86 3.53 6.31 -14.41
C THR A 86 4.64 5.26 -14.44
N ALA A 87 5.63 5.42 -15.32
CA ALA A 87 6.77 4.48 -15.40
C ALA A 87 7.55 4.41 -14.08
N ILE A 88 7.87 5.56 -13.49
CA ILE A 88 8.60 5.61 -12.20
C ILE A 88 7.72 5.11 -11.05
N ALA A 89 6.44 5.47 -11.02
CA ALA A 89 5.51 5.03 -9.98
C ALA A 89 5.30 3.51 -10.03
N ASP A 90 5.20 2.92 -11.22
CA ASP A 90 5.06 1.47 -11.41
C ASP A 90 6.34 0.75 -10.94
N ALA A 91 7.52 1.23 -11.34
CA ALA A 91 8.80 0.68 -10.86
C ALA A 91 8.97 0.80 -9.32
N VAL A 92 8.56 1.92 -8.73
CA VAL A 92 8.56 2.10 -7.26
C VAL A 92 7.58 1.14 -6.60
N TYR A 93 6.38 0.97 -7.16
CA TYR A 93 5.37 0.05 -6.64
C TYR A 93 5.88 -1.39 -6.64
N GLU A 94 6.46 -1.86 -7.75
CA GLU A 94 7.04 -3.20 -7.88
C GLU A 94 8.14 -3.46 -6.84
N GLU A 95 9.02 -2.49 -6.59
CA GLU A 95 10.07 -2.63 -5.57
C GLU A 95 9.53 -2.62 -4.13
N LEU A 96 8.51 -1.80 -3.84
CA LEU A 96 7.91 -1.74 -2.51
C LEU A 96 7.01 -2.95 -2.21
N GLU A 97 6.37 -3.54 -3.23
CA GLU A 97 5.54 -4.74 -3.08
C GLU A 97 6.36 -5.94 -2.56
N LYS A 98 7.65 -6.01 -2.92
CA LYS A 98 8.60 -7.02 -2.40
C LYS A 98 8.79 -6.94 -0.88
N LEU A 99 8.45 -5.82 -0.24
CA LEU A 99 8.49 -5.66 1.22
C LEU A 99 7.30 -6.33 1.92
N HIS A 100 6.31 -6.81 1.17
CA HIS A 100 5.11 -7.48 1.68
C HIS A 100 4.31 -6.65 2.70
N ILE A 101 4.33 -5.32 2.52
CA ILE A 101 3.47 -4.38 3.25
C ILE A 101 2.18 -4.15 2.45
N PRO A 102 1.03 -3.86 3.10
CA PRO A 102 -0.17 -3.48 2.37
C PRO A 102 0.06 -2.18 1.58
N LEU A 103 0.01 -2.28 0.25
CA LEU A 103 0.32 -1.21 -0.69
C LEU A 103 -0.64 -1.31 -1.88
N GLU A 104 -1.12 -0.17 -2.39
CA GLU A 104 -2.00 -0.11 -3.56
C GLU A 104 -1.49 0.89 -4.60
N ARG A 105 -1.63 0.55 -5.89
CA ARG A 105 -1.26 1.42 -7.01
C ARG A 105 -2.49 2.16 -7.52
N ILE A 106 -2.41 3.49 -7.58
CA ILE A 106 -3.51 4.35 -8.05
C ILE A 106 -3.03 5.25 -9.19
N ASP A 107 -3.37 4.93 -10.43
CA ASP A 107 -3.06 5.79 -11.58
C ASP A 107 -4.32 6.48 -12.11
N ALA A 108 -4.13 7.71 -12.61
CA ALA A 108 -5.19 8.44 -13.29
C ALA A 108 -5.79 7.65 -14.46
N LYS A 109 -5.02 6.86 -15.20
CA LYS A 109 -5.51 6.06 -16.33
C LYS A 109 -6.51 4.98 -15.90
N ASP A 110 -6.35 4.42 -14.70
CA ASP A 110 -7.14 3.28 -14.22
C ASP A 110 -8.42 3.73 -13.51
N ILE A 111 -8.34 4.84 -12.76
CA ILE A 111 -9.47 5.31 -11.94
C ILE A 111 -10.35 6.33 -12.66
N ARG A 112 -9.82 7.07 -13.64
CA ARG A 112 -10.56 8.16 -14.28
C ARG A 112 -11.87 7.66 -14.86
N ASP A 113 -11.87 6.59 -15.65
CA ASP A 113 -13.08 6.07 -16.30
C ASP A 113 -14.08 5.43 -15.32
N LEU A 114 -13.65 5.11 -14.09
CA LEU A 114 -14.51 4.54 -13.04
C LEU A 114 -15.25 5.61 -12.23
N ILE A 115 -14.77 6.85 -12.25
CA ILE A 115 -15.36 7.95 -11.48
C ILE A 115 -16.25 8.77 -12.43
N PRO A 116 -17.57 8.85 -12.23
CA PRO A 116 -18.45 9.63 -13.10
C PRO A 116 -18.21 11.14 -12.94
N ASP A 117 -18.71 11.93 -13.90
CA ASP A 117 -18.68 13.41 -13.88
C ASP A 117 -17.27 14.01 -13.77
N ILE A 118 -16.36 13.51 -14.59
CA ILE A 118 -14.95 13.91 -14.65
C ILE A 118 -14.66 14.75 -15.90
N GLY A 119 -14.81 16.06 -15.80
CA GLY A 119 -14.32 16.96 -16.83
C GLY A 119 -12.82 17.26 -16.71
N PHE A 120 -12.36 18.20 -17.55
CA PHE A 120 -10.97 18.68 -17.56
C PHE A 120 -10.84 20.13 -17.09
N THR A 121 -11.94 20.76 -16.68
CA THR A 121 -11.93 22.09 -16.07
C THR A 121 -11.18 22.06 -14.73
N ARG A 122 -10.80 23.24 -14.23
CA ARG A 122 -10.12 23.36 -12.94
C ARG A 122 -10.98 22.80 -11.80
N GLU A 123 -12.26 23.13 -11.79
CA GLU A 123 -13.24 22.66 -10.82
C GLU A 123 -13.41 21.13 -10.85
N ASP A 124 -13.50 20.55 -12.05
CA ASP A 124 -13.63 19.10 -12.21
C ASP A 124 -12.38 18.36 -11.73
N ARG A 125 -11.20 18.88 -12.07
CA ARG A 125 -9.92 18.33 -11.60
C ARG A 125 -9.83 18.42 -10.07
N ASN A 126 -10.19 19.54 -9.46
CA ASN A 126 -10.21 19.68 -8.01
C ASN A 126 -11.17 18.70 -7.35
N ARG A 127 -12.40 18.58 -7.87
CA ARG A 127 -13.40 17.63 -7.37
C ARG A 127 -12.89 16.19 -7.48
N HIS A 128 -12.29 15.83 -8.61
CA HIS A 128 -11.67 14.52 -8.80
C HIS A 128 -10.55 14.28 -7.78
N MET A 129 -9.66 15.26 -7.56
CA MET A 129 -8.60 15.15 -6.55
C MET A 129 -9.15 14.97 -5.13
N HIS A 130 -10.23 15.65 -4.75
CA HIS A 130 -10.90 15.40 -3.46
C HIS A 130 -11.46 13.97 -3.35
N ARG A 131 -12.05 13.42 -4.42
CA ARG A 131 -12.54 12.03 -4.43
C ARG A 131 -11.39 11.03 -4.26
N ILE A 132 -10.27 11.25 -4.95
CA ILE A 132 -9.06 10.44 -4.81
C ILE A 132 -8.48 10.56 -3.40
N GLY A 133 -8.41 11.76 -2.84
CA GLY A 133 -7.96 11.99 -1.46
C GLY A 133 -8.82 11.23 -0.44
N PHE A 134 -10.14 11.20 -0.64
CA PHE A 134 -11.05 10.43 0.20
C PHE A 134 -10.82 8.92 0.08
N LEU A 135 -10.62 8.41 -1.14
CA LEU A 135 -10.27 7.00 -1.38
C LEU A 135 -8.97 6.62 -0.65
N ILE A 136 -7.91 7.41 -0.81
CA ILE A 136 -6.63 7.19 -0.14
C ILE A 136 -6.82 7.22 1.38
N GLN A 137 -7.57 8.20 1.91
CA GLN A 137 -7.86 8.24 3.35
C GLN A 137 -8.56 6.96 3.84
N LYS A 138 -9.47 6.38 3.06
CA LYS A 138 -10.15 5.11 3.41
C LYS A 138 -9.20 3.91 3.35
N LEU A 139 -8.28 3.88 2.39
CA LEU A 139 -7.22 2.86 2.32
C LEU A 139 -6.28 2.97 3.54
N GLN A 140 -5.87 4.18 3.90
CA GLN A 140 -5.04 4.42 5.08
C GLN A 140 -5.72 4.01 6.39
N LYS A 141 -7.05 4.20 6.52
CA LYS A 141 -7.81 3.68 7.68
C LYS A 141 -7.72 2.15 7.82
N ASN A 142 -7.42 1.44 6.73
CA ASN A 142 -7.18 0.00 6.70
C ASN A 142 -5.68 -0.37 6.68
N SER A 143 -4.80 0.58 7.02
CA SER A 143 -3.33 0.42 7.02
C SER A 143 -2.73 0.10 5.65
N ILE A 144 -3.41 0.51 4.57
CA ILE A 144 -2.91 0.36 3.20
C ILE A 144 -2.20 1.66 2.81
N SER A 145 -0.93 1.54 2.41
CA SER A 145 -0.18 2.64 1.82
C SER A 145 -0.49 2.76 0.33
N THR A 146 -0.21 3.90 -0.30
CA THR A 146 -0.58 4.11 -1.70
C THR A 146 0.58 4.67 -2.52
N VAL A 147 0.66 4.25 -3.79
CA VAL A 147 1.49 4.84 -4.84
C VAL A 147 0.56 5.46 -5.88
N ALA A 148 0.33 6.76 -5.77
CA ALA A 148 -0.64 7.51 -6.54
C ALA A 148 0.03 8.40 -7.60
N SER A 149 -0.44 8.38 -8.84
CA SER A 149 0.15 9.17 -9.94
C SER A 149 -0.91 9.96 -10.71
N PHE A 150 -0.80 11.28 -10.61
CA PHE A 150 -1.72 12.22 -11.25
C PHE A 150 -0.97 13.43 -11.78
N VAL A 151 -1.46 14.05 -12.86
CA VAL A 151 -0.91 15.35 -13.30
C VAL A 151 -1.00 16.36 -12.16
N SER A 152 -2.16 16.44 -11.48
CA SER A 152 -2.40 17.29 -10.30
C SER A 152 -1.78 18.69 -10.45
N PRO A 153 -2.15 19.45 -11.50
CA PRO A 153 -1.41 20.65 -11.91
C PRO A 153 -1.53 21.82 -10.93
N TYR A 154 -2.61 21.89 -10.15
CA TYR A 154 -2.86 23.00 -9.26
C TYR A 154 -2.32 22.75 -7.85
N LYS A 155 -1.72 23.78 -7.27
CA LYS A 155 -1.21 23.82 -5.90
C LYS A 155 -2.32 23.55 -4.89
N GLU A 156 -3.52 24.07 -5.14
CA GLU A 156 -4.68 23.87 -4.27
C GLU A 156 -5.08 22.40 -4.15
N SER A 157 -5.09 21.64 -5.24
CA SER A 157 -5.46 20.22 -5.19
C SER A 157 -4.40 19.40 -4.45
N ARG A 158 -3.12 19.70 -4.66
CA ARG A 158 -2.03 19.03 -3.93
C ARG A 158 -2.03 19.38 -2.44
N LYS A 159 -2.37 20.63 -2.09
CA LYS A 159 -2.59 21.04 -0.71
C LYS A 159 -3.76 20.27 -0.09
N ALA A 160 -4.90 20.19 -0.77
CA ALA A 160 -6.05 19.44 -0.30
C ALA A 160 -5.72 17.96 -0.04
N ILE A 161 -4.98 17.30 -0.94
CA ILE A 161 -4.51 15.92 -0.71
C ILE A 161 -3.65 15.84 0.56
N ARG A 162 -2.67 16.73 0.72
CA ARG A 162 -1.80 16.77 1.90
C ARG A 162 -2.59 16.97 3.20
N ASP A 163 -3.65 17.77 3.17
CA ASP A 163 -4.51 18.02 4.33
C ASP A 163 -5.46 16.83 4.63
N MET A 164 -5.80 16.02 3.61
CA MET A 164 -6.76 14.91 3.73
C MET A 164 -6.13 13.58 4.15
N VAL A 165 -4.86 13.35 3.82
CA VAL A 165 -4.18 12.05 3.99
C VAL A 165 -3.02 12.16 4.97
N THR A 166 -2.71 11.06 5.67
CA THR A 166 -1.59 11.01 6.62
C THR A 166 -0.30 10.64 5.90
N ASN A 167 0.85 11.15 6.33
CA ASN A 167 2.16 10.83 5.75
C ASN A 167 2.17 10.98 4.22
N ASN A 168 1.75 12.15 3.73
CA ASN A 168 1.75 12.45 2.29
C ASN A 168 3.14 12.87 1.82
N ILE A 169 3.71 12.13 0.87
CA ILE A 169 5.01 12.40 0.24
C ILE A 169 4.76 12.82 -1.20
N ILE A 170 4.91 14.11 -1.50
CA ILE A 170 4.84 14.62 -2.86
C ILE A 170 6.16 14.30 -3.56
N VAL A 171 6.05 13.48 -4.60
CA VAL A 171 7.13 13.16 -5.54
C VAL A 171 6.92 13.99 -6.80
N TYR A 172 7.70 15.06 -6.94
CA TYR A 172 7.67 15.88 -8.14
C TYR A 172 8.54 15.26 -9.23
N ILE A 173 7.91 14.83 -10.31
CA ILE A 173 8.57 14.35 -11.51
C ILE A 173 8.73 15.54 -12.46
N LYS A 174 9.91 16.17 -12.35
CA LYS A 174 10.32 17.31 -13.15
C LYS A 174 10.79 16.83 -14.52
N ALA A 175 10.33 17.52 -15.55
CA ALA A 175 10.75 17.36 -16.93
C ALA A 175 10.41 18.66 -17.66
N ASP A 176 11.31 19.10 -18.53
CA ASP A 176 11.01 20.22 -19.39
C ASP A 176 9.86 19.89 -20.36
N ILE A 177 9.06 20.91 -20.70
CA ILE A 177 7.94 20.72 -21.63
C ILE A 177 8.40 20.26 -23.01
N GLU A 178 9.56 20.74 -23.47
CA GLU A 178 10.14 20.34 -24.75
C GLU A 178 10.55 18.86 -24.72
N THR A 179 11.12 18.37 -23.63
CA THR A 179 11.37 16.93 -23.45
C THR A 179 10.05 16.13 -23.47
N CYS A 180 9.00 16.63 -22.80
CA CYS A 180 7.71 15.95 -22.80
C CYS A 180 7.08 15.89 -24.20
N LYS A 181 7.23 16.93 -25.02
CA LYS A 181 6.80 16.96 -26.43
C LYS A 181 7.60 15.97 -27.28
N GLN A 182 8.92 15.90 -27.10
CA GLN A 182 9.76 14.92 -27.80
C GLN A 182 9.36 13.47 -27.47
N ARG A 183 8.87 13.24 -26.25
CA ARG A 183 8.35 11.94 -25.80
C ARG A 183 6.93 11.65 -26.27
N ASP A 184 6.28 12.50 -27.07
CA ASP A 184 4.85 12.41 -27.40
C ASP A 184 4.45 11.30 -28.38
N TYR A 185 4.64 10.06 -27.96
CA TYR A 185 4.20 8.87 -28.70
C TYR A 185 2.67 8.76 -28.85
N LYS A 186 1.88 9.57 -28.13
CA LYS A 186 0.41 9.59 -28.18
C LYS A 186 -0.15 10.72 -29.03
N GLY A 187 0.69 11.67 -29.47
CA GLY A 187 0.27 12.88 -30.17
C GLY A 187 -0.63 13.80 -29.34
N VAL A 188 -0.58 13.74 -28.00
CA VAL A 188 -1.45 14.55 -27.13
C VAL A 188 -0.99 16.01 -27.04
N TYR A 189 0.31 16.27 -27.11
CA TYR A 189 0.86 17.63 -27.16
C TYR A 189 0.56 18.29 -28.50
N ASP A 190 0.70 17.56 -29.61
CA ASP A 190 0.35 18.07 -30.94
C ASP A 190 -1.14 18.44 -31.04
N LYS A 191 -2.03 17.59 -30.52
CA LYS A 191 -3.46 17.87 -30.46
C LYS A 191 -3.78 19.08 -29.58
N ALA A 192 -3.09 19.23 -28.44
CA ALA A 192 -3.26 20.40 -27.58
C ALA A 192 -2.80 21.70 -28.27
N LEU A 193 -1.67 21.67 -28.98
CA LEU A 193 -1.15 22.81 -29.76
C LEU A 193 -2.10 23.23 -30.90
N LYS A 194 -2.77 22.26 -31.53
CA LYS A 194 -3.81 22.51 -32.55
C LYS A 194 -5.15 22.97 -31.96
N GLY A 195 -5.30 23.02 -30.64
CA GLY A 195 -6.54 23.40 -29.97
C GLY A 195 -7.59 22.30 -29.89
N GLU A 196 -7.26 21.07 -30.30
CA GLU A 196 -8.16 19.91 -30.23
C GLU A 196 -8.35 19.42 -28.79
N LEU A 197 -7.35 19.61 -27.92
CA LEU A 197 -7.42 19.32 -26.49
C LEU A 197 -7.39 20.62 -25.68
N GLN A 198 -8.50 20.90 -25.00
CA GLN A 198 -8.64 22.05 -24.10
C GLN A 198 -8.17 21.70 -22.69
N ASN A 199 -7.73 22.70 -21.94
CA ASN A 199 -7.24 22.57 -20.56
C ASN A 199 -6.06 21.58 -20.40
N PHE A 200 -5.16 21.51 -21.37
CA PHE A 200 -3.97 20.67 -21.34
C PHE A 200 -2.80 21.36 -20.62
N SER A 201 -2.38 20.77 -19.49
CA SER A 201 -1.40 21.35 -18.59
C SER A 201 -0.03 21.54 -19.26
N GLY A 202 0.48 22.77 -19.23
CA GLY A 202 1.72 23.19 -19.87
C GLY A 202 1.53 23.81 -21.26
N ILE A 203 0.37 23.65 -21.90
CA ILE A 203 0.09 24.23 -23.22
C ILE A 203 -0.97 25.33 -23.15
N ASN A 204 -2.21 24.97 -22.83
CA ASN A 204 -3.34 25.91 -22.73
C ASN A 204 -4.01 25.88 -21.35
N ASP A 205 -3.37 25.24 -20.37
CA ASP A 205 -3.65 25.33 -18.94
C ASP A 205 -2.32 25.34 -18.15
N VAL A 206 -2.34 25.89 -16.94
CA VAL A 206 -1.14 26.02 -16.10
C VAL A 206 -0.74 24.67 -15.48
N TYR A 207 0.56 24.48 -15.31
CA TYR A 207 1.09 23.51 -14.35
C TYR A 207 1.87 24.29 -13.29
N GLU A 208 1.33 24.36 -12.08
CA GLU A 208 2.00 25.04 -10.98
C GLU A 208 3.00 24.07 -10.36
N GLU A 209 4.30 24.36 -10.45
CA GLU A 209 5.32 23.48 -9.86
C GLU A 209 5.20 23.38 -8.32
N PRO A 210 5.45 22.20 -7.72
CA PRO A 210 5.40 22.06 -6.27
C PRO A 210 6.56 22.80 -5.57
N GLN A 211 6.26 23.84 -4.80
CA GLN A 211 7.26 24.58 -4.02
C GLN A 211 7.86 23.78 -2.84
N HIS A 212 7.13 22.78 -2.34
CA HIS A 212 7.52 21.95 -1.20
C HIS A 212 7.21 20.48 -1.51
N ALA A 213 8.01 19.88 -2.40
CA ALA A 213 8.03 18.44 -2.62
C ALA A 213 9.06 17.78 -1.71
N GLU A 214 8.70 16.65 -1.12
CA GLU A 214 9.61 15.83 -0.31
C GLU A 214 10.67 15.15 -1.18
N ILE A 215 10.34 14.83 -2.43
CA ILE A 215 11.25 14.24 -3.40
C ILE A 215 11.06 14.95 -4.75
N ILE A 216 12.16 15.34 -5.38
CA ILE A 216 12.17 15.87 -6.75
C ILE A 216 13.05 14.95 -7.59
N ILE A 217 12.51 14.46 -8.71
CA ILE A 217 13.22 13.66 -9.70
C ILE A 217 13.23 14.43 -11.00
N ASP A 218 14.42 14.75 -11.50
CA ASP A 218 14.62 15.34 -12.81
C ASP A 218 14.80 14.24 -13.85
N THR A 219 13.78 13.99 -14.66
CA THR A 219 13.77 12.91 -15.65
C THR A 219 14.48 13.28 -16.95
N ASP A 220 15.02 14.49 -17.08
CA ASP A 220 15.86 14.86 -18.22
C ASP A 220 17.26 14.25 -18.06
N VAL A 221 17.67 13.95 -16.81
CA VAL A 221 19.00 13.42 -16.47
C VAL A 221 18.98 12.13 -15.64
N THR A 222 17.82 11.71 -15.13
CA THR A 222 17.69 10.52 -14.26
C THR A 222 16.93 9.41 -14.95
N SER A 223 17.47 8.19 -14.91
CA SER A 223 16.76 7.01 -15.45
C SER A 223 15.58 6.59 -14.55
N VAL A 224 14.67 5.77 -15.08
CA VAL A 224 13.52 5.26 -14.31
C VAL A 224 14.00 4.42 -13.11
N GLU A 225 15.02 3.59 -13.32
CA GLU A 225 15.59 2.70 -12.31
C GLU A 225 16.27 3.50 -11.18
N GLU A 226 17.03 4.54 -11.54
CA GLU A 226 17.71 5.41 -10.58
C GLU A 226 16.70 6.22 -9.75
N ALA A 227 15.67 6.75 -10.40
CA ALA A 227 14.57 7.44 -9.74
C ALA A 227 13.85 6.53 -8.74
N ALA A 228 13.48 5.32 -9.19
CA ALA A 228 12.80 4.35 -8.35
C ALA A 228 13.65 3.95 -7.13
N LYS A 229 14.94 3.67 -7.34
CA LYS A 229 15.88 3.36 -6.25
C LYS A 229 15.97 4.49 -5.23
N THR A 230 15.98 5.74 -5.68
CA THR A 230 16.03 6.93 -4.81
C THR A 230 14.78 7.04 -3.95
N ILE A 231 13.60 6.90 -4.56
CA ILE A 231 12.31 6.99 -3.86
C ILE A 231 12.15 5.83 -2.87
N VAL A 232 12.44 4.59 -3.28
CA VAL A 232 12.37 3.40 -2.42
C VAL A 232 13.31 3.53 -1.22
N LYS A 233 14.53 4.03 -1.43
CA LYS A 233 15.50 4.28 -0.34
C LYS A 233 14.95 5.29 0.67
N TYR A 234 14.31 6.37 0.21
CA TYR A 234 13.66 7.34 1.08
C TYR A 234 12.56 6.67 1.92
N ILE A 235 11.69 5.90 1.28
CA ILE A 235 10.55 5.26 1.96
C ILE A 235 11.00 4.23 2.99
N ARG A 236 11.99 3.40 2.67
CA ARG A 236 12.57 2.46 3.63
C ARG A 236 13.18 3.16 4.83
N LYS A 237 13.91 4.27 4.62
CA LYS A 237 14.52 5.00 5.72
C LYS A 237 13.49 5.63 6.68
N HIS A 238 12.39 6.15 6.15
CA HIS A 238 11.46 6.99 6.91
C HIS A 238 10.21 6.27 7.41
N TYR A 239 9.71 5.26 6.68
CA TYR A 239 8.41 4.66 6.93
C TYR A 239 8.44 3.13 7.11
N VAL A 240 9.45 2.45 6.58
CA VAL A 240 9.58 0.99 6.69
C VAL A 240 10.85 0.62 7.46
N LYS A 241 10.75 0.62 8.81
CA LYS A 241 11.84 0.23 9.73
C LYS A 241 11.95 -1.27 9.92
#